data_AF-A0A5E5QQU1-F1
#
_entry.id   AF-A0A5E5QQU1-F1
#
_cell.length_a   1.000
_cell.length_b   1.000
_cell.length_c   1.000
_cell.angle_alpha   90.00
_cell.angle_beta   90.00
_cell.angle_gamma   90.00
#
_symmetry.space_group_name_H-M   'P 1'
#
loop_
_entity.id
_entity.type
_entity.pdbx_description
1 polymer ?
#
loop_
_entity_poly.entity_id
_entity_poly.type
_entity_poly.pdbx_seq_one_letter_code
_entity_poly.pdbx_strand_id
1 'polypeptide(L)'
;LEQVGARKLANYTDQLVRHYKIDSIDTQAYLNRAALVGCKNQLLSENYAKQLYTRRYLRDTSVTGRLGDIQVNEDGSKTMNDKDQKIIHRWNYELEKSTWTTQSSKNIGKVLEHLKLGLDDETTPDSLTHKDIGVPIGRGSMKTAYILKDHPDLLFLQLDERLEDPSSFRTLKNEIEWINKFREMGIKTPKYFKTISMFGKDNQEHHGILVERIHSSVLVKPGRLSILKGRTTAKTLSDIQNLLQKFDQYPNLGIGDFQVLLGRDGQLYVIDPLNIHVPSSEVLPYYSQVDRKKNIKNLQEWRDASLSILKEFNQNKGMHAIFVSKEMLDRDPEFEESLLEKAQKQQDLVVMSYDSEGTTKVLYEPKANYEIDRIEAMIDQNNHFISKVQMNYLIRDNPKVSSDMVFRHALKKDFSKYRSNIIVQNGNSEAAIKA
;
A
#
# COMPACT_ATOMS: atom_id res chain seq x y z
N LEU A 1 17.52 -5.31 42.50
CA LEU A 1 16.80 -4.06 42.17
C LEU A 1 16.06 -4.16 40.82
N GLU A 2 16.71 -4.65 39.76
CA GLU A 2 16.10 -4.69 38.43
C GLU A 2 14.93 -5.67 38.25
N GLN A 3 14.95 -6.86 38.86
CA GLN A 3 13.78 -7.77 38.81
C GLN A 3 12.55 -7.19 39.54
N VAL A 4 12.77 -6.52 40.67
CA VAL A 4 11.71 -5.83 41.42
C VAL A 4 11.20 -4.62 40.61
N GLY A 5 12.09 -3.89 39.93
CA GLY A 5 11.74 -2.82 39.01
C GLY A 5 10.94 -3.30 37.79
N ALA A 6 11.38 -4.38 37.14
CA ALA A 6 10.72 -5.00 35.99
C ALA A 6 9.29 -5.47 36.31
N ARG A 7 9.10 -6.13 37.47
CA ARG A 7 7.77 -6.57 37.92
C ARG A 7 6.85 -5.39 38.20
N LYS A 8 7.37 -4.33 38.83
CA LYS A 8 6.61 -3.08 39.07
C LYS A 8 6.25 -2.38 37.75
N LEU A 9 7.17 -2.30 36.78
CA LEU A 9 6.92 -1.74 35.45
C LEU A 9 5.83 -2.52 34.69
N ALA A 10 5.87 -3.85 34.74
CA ALA A 10 4.84 -4.71 34.15
C ALA A 10 3.47 -4.52 34.80
N ASN A 11 3.41 -4.41 36.12
CA ASN A 11 2.17 -4.10 36.84
C ASN A 11 1.64 -2.70 36.49
N TYR A 12 2.51 -1.70 36.40
CA TYR A 12 2.11 -0.34 36.05
C TYR A 12 1.59 -0.25 34.60
N THR A 13 2.25 -0.95 33.68
CA THR A 13 1.82 -1.02 32.27
C THR A 13 0.46 -1.68 32.15
N ASP A 14 0.24 -2.76 32.89
CA ASP A 14 -1.05 -3.43 32.97
C ASP A 14 -2.15 -2.51 33.53
N GLN A 15 -1.86 -1.79 34.62
CA GLN A 15 -2.77 -0.80 35.19
C GLN A 15 -3.15 0.28 34.17
N LEU A 16 -2.18 0.81 33.41
CA LEU A 16 -2.44 1.81 32.36
C LEU A 16 -3.30 1.24 31.22
N VAL A 17 -2.97 0.05 30.73
CA VAL A 17 -3.74 -0.61 29.64
C VAL A 17 -5.18 -0.82 30.08
N ARG A 18 -5.42 -1.26 31.33
CA ARG A 18 -6.76 -1.43 31.88
C ARG A 18 -7.48 -0.09 32.10
N HIS A 19 -6.79 0.91 32.65
CA HIS A 19 -7.36 2.22 32.94
C HIS A 19 -7.84 2.92 31.66
N TYR A 20 -7.03 2.90 30.60
CA TYR A 20 -7.35 3.48 29.30
C TYR A 20 -8.14 2.53 28.38
N LYS A 21 -8.54 1.36 28.89
CA LYS A 21 -9.29 0.33 28.14
C LYS A 21 -8.61 -0.11 26.83
N ILE A 22 -7.28 -0.05 26.73
CA ILE A 22 -6.45 -0.37 25.55
C ILE A 22 -6.50 -1.88 25.18
N ASP A 23 -7.26 -2.69 25.92
CA ASP A 23 -7.51 -4.10 25.63
C ASP A 23 -9.03 -4.43 25.71
N SER A 24 -9.88 -3.40 25.61
CA SER A 24 -11.33 -3.57 25.56
C SER A 24 -11.78 -3.77 24.12
N ILE A 25 -12.68 -4.74 23.93
CA ILE A 25 -13.38 -5.04 22.67
C ILE A 25 -14.09 -3.79 22.09
N ASP A 26 -14.34 -2.78 22.94
CA ASP A 26 -15.01 -1.52 22.58
C ASP A 26 -14.03 -0.42 22.10
N THR A 27 -12.71 -0.64 22.17
CA THR A 27 -11.70 0.33 21.70
C THR A 27 -10.78 -0.30 20.66
N GLN A 28 -10.50 0.40 19.56
CA GLN A 28 -9.54 -0.05 18.53
C GLN A 28 -8.07 0.22 18.90
N ALA A 29 -7.80 0.62 20.15
CA ALA A 29 -6.45 0.91 20.63
C ALA A 29 -5.82 -0.37 21.17
N TYR A 30 -4.56 -0.62 20.86
CA TYR A 30 -3.77 -1.71 21.42
C TYR A 30 -2.34 -1.24 21.72
N LEU A 31 -1.72 -1.78 22.77
CA LEU A 31 -0.39 -1.36 23.20
C LEU A 31 0.67 -1.98 22.29
N ASN A 32 1.11 -1.22 21.28
CA ASN A 32 2.10 -1.67 20.31
C ASN A 32 3.54 -1.75 20.88
N ARG A 33 3.90 -0.85 21.80
CA ARG A 33 5.27 -0.74 22.31
C ARG A 33 5.34 -0.13 23.71
N ALA A 34 6.13 -0.76 24.58
CA ALA A 34 6.61 -0.17 25.83
C ALA A 34 8.11 0.12 25.73
N ALA A 35 8.51 1.38 25.91
CA ALA A 35 9.90 1.81 25.71
C ALA A 35 10.54 2.26 27.03
N LEU A 36 11.65 1.62 27.40
CA LEU A 36 12.51 2.08 28.49
C LEU A 36 13.49 3.11 27.93
N VAL A 37 13.33 4.36 28.35
CA VAL A 37 14.20 5.47 27.98
C VAL A 37 15.10 5.76 29.17
N GLY A 38 16.37 5.42 29.04
CA GLY A 38 17.39 5.58 30.08
C GLY A 38 18.65 4.79 29.74
N CYS A 39 19.70 5.02 30.49
CA CYS A 39 21.03 4.44 30.26
C CYS A 39 21.13 2.97 30.66
N LYS A 40 21.90 2.17 29.90
CA LYS A 40 22.32 0.78 30.22
C LYS A 40 21.19 -0.13 30.74
N ASN A 41 20.02 -0.05 30.12
CA ASN A 41 18.81 -0.73 30.61
C ASN A 41 18.57 -2.11 29.97
N GLN A 42 19.61 -2.75 29.40
CA GLN A 42 19.53 -4.06 28.77
C GLN A 42 18.84 -5.10 29.67
N LEU A 43 19.43 -5.35 30.84
CA LEU A 43 18.94 -6.39 31.76
C LEU A 43 17.56 -6.05 32.33
N LEU A 44 17.29 -4.77 32.59
CA LEU A 44 15.97 -4.30 33.00
C LEU A 44 14.92 -4.50 31.89
N SER A 45 15.24 -4.21 30.64
CA SER A 45 14.33 -4.36 29.50
C SER A 45 13.98 -5.82 29.22
N GLU A 46 14.95 -6.72 29.36
CA GLU A 46 14.73 -8.16 29.21
C GLU A 46 13.85 -8.69 30.35
N ASN A 47 14.16 -8.34 31.60
CA ASN A 47 13.37 -8.76 32.75
C ASN A 47 11.96 -8.17 32.69
N TYR A 48 11.82 -6.93 32.23
CA TYR A 48 10.52 -6.29 32.04
C TYR A 48 9.69 -7.01 30.97
N ALA A 49 10.29 -7.36 29.82
CA ALA A 49 9.62 -8.15 28.78
C ALA A 49 9.14 -9.51 29.29
N LYS A 50 10.02 -10.26 29.98
CA LYS A 50 9.69 -11.54 30.60
C LYS A 50 8.50 -11.42 31.56
N GLN A 51 8.51 -10.37 32.40
CA GLN A 51 7.40 -10.12 33.34
C GLN A 51 6.13 -9.66 32.63
N LEU A 52 6.22 -8.83 31.59
CA LEU A 52 5.08 -8.33 30.82
C LEU A 52 4.33 -9.48 30.14
N TYR A 53 5.06 -10.37 29.47
CA TYR A 53 4.49 -11.47 28.66
C TYR A 53 3.87 -12.62 29.46
N THR A 54 3.97 -12.60 30.79
CA THR A 54 3.12 -13.43 31.65
C THR A 54 1.63 -13.08 31.48
N ARG A 55 1.31 -11.85 31.05
CA ARG A 55 -0.06 -11.41 30.72
C ARG A 55 -0.30 -11.67 29.24
N ARG A 56 -1.18 -12.63 28.93
CA ARG A 56 -1.39 -13.12 27.56
C ARG A 56 -1.78 -12.02 26.57
N TYR A 57 -2.63 -11.07 26.98
CA TYR A 57 -3.10 -9.96 26.14
C TYR A 57 -2.03 -8.88 25.86
N LEU A 58 -0.86 -8.94 26.52
CA LEU A 58 0.25 -8.01 26.27
C LEU A 58 1.39 -8.65 25.45
N ARG A 59 1.18 -9.86 24.91
CA ARG A 59 2.21 -10.59 24.14
C ARG A 59 2.52 -9.94 22.80
N ASP A 60 1.60 -9.16 22.26
CA ASP A 60 1.80 -8.40 21.02
C ASP A 60 2.55 -7.06 21.25
N THR A 61 2.75 -6.66 22.51
CA THR A 61 3.51 -5.47 22.85
C THR A 61 5.02 -5.69 22.69
N SER A 62 5.69 -4.86 21.91
CA SER A 62 7.17 -4.86 21.89
C SER A 62 7.75 -4.13 23.10
N VAL A 63 8.71 -4.73 23.81
CA VAL A 63 9.45 -4.06 24.88
C VAL A 63 10.81 -3.63 24.35
N THR A 64 11.17 -2.36 24.54
CA THR A 64 12.44 -1.83 24.01
C THR A 64 13.35 -1.29 25.09
N GLY A 65 14.64 -1.61 24.95
CA GLY A 65 15.73 -1.14 25.81
C GLY A 65 16.95 -0.71 24.99
N ARG A 66 18.08 -0.51 25.65
CA ARG A 66 19.33 0.03 25.09
C ARG A 66 20.55 -0.70 25.67
N LEU A 67 21.53 -0.99 24.83
CA LEU A 67 22.84 -1.49 25.23
C LEU A 67 23.75 -0.40 25.81
N GLY A 68 23.53 0.87 25.43
CA GLY A 68 24.34 1.99 25.89
C GLY A 68 23.53 3.17 26.41
N ASP A 69 24.23 4.29 26.60
CA ASP A 69 23.69 5.48 27.25
C ASP A 69 22.83 6.29 26.28
N ILE A 70 21.82 6.98 26.81
CA ILE A 70 20.95 7.85 26.01
C ILE A 70 20.80 9.19 26.70
N GLN A 71 21.02 10.25 25.94
CA GLN A 71 20.74 11.61 26.38
C GLN A 71 19.46 12.09 25.73
N VAL A 72 18.60 12.74 26.50
CA VAL A 72 17.47 13.52 25.97
C VAL A 72 17.94 14.98 25.96
N ASN A 73 17.97 15.59 24.79
CA ASN A 73 18.37 16.97 24.60
C ASN A 73 17.22 17.91 24.99
N GLU A 74 17.52 19.20 25.15
CA GLU A 74 16.53 20.22 25.53
C GLU A 74 15.38 20.35 24.53
N ASP A 75 15.65 20.06 23.25
CA ASP A 75 14.65 20.05 22.17
C ASP A 75 13.81 18.75 22.13
N GLY A 76 14.00 17.84 23.10
CA GLY A 76 13.32 16.55 23.17
C GLY A 76 13.90 15.47 22.24
N SER A 77 14.91 15.78 21.44
CA SER A 77 15.63 14.80 20.64
C SER A 77 16.47 13.87 21.52
N LYS A 78 16.85 12.70 20.99
CA LYS A 78 17.62 11.70 21.74
C LYS A 78 18.91 11.37 21.01
N THR A 79 20.04 11.52 21.70
CA THR A 79 21.38 11.21 21.17
C THR A 79 21.96 9.99 21.88
N MET A 80 22.75 9.21 21.13
CA MET A 80 23.48 8.06 21.67
C MET A 80 24.75 7.79 20.87
N ASN A 81 25.65 6.97 21.40
CA ASN A 81 26.88 6.59 20.71
C ASN A 81 26.58 5.69 19.50
N ASP A 82 27.30 5.88 18.39
CA ASP A 82 27.14 5.12 17.14
C ASP A 82 27.29 3.61 17.29
N LYS A 83 28.00 3.15 18.33
CA LYS A 83 28.18 1.73 18.64
C LYS A 83 27.04 1.14 19.47
N ASP A 84 26.16 1.97 20.02
CA ASP A 84 25.10 1.51 20.92
C ASP A 84 23.88 1.03 20.13
N GLN A 85 23.34 -0.12 20.56
CA GLN A 85 22.18 -0.73 19.89
C GLN A 85 20.93 -0.62 20.75
N LYS A 86 19.80 -0.45 20.07
CA LYS A 86 18.47 -0.65 20.64
C LYS A 86 18.19 -2.14 20.74
N ILE A 87 17.59 -2.55 21.84
CA ILE A 87 17.15 -3.94 22.06
C ILE A 87 15.64 -3.96 21.90
N ILE A 88 15.12 -4.94 21.17
CA ILE A 88 13.69 -5.14 20.96
C ILE A 88 13.36 -6.55 21.39
N HIS A 89 12.59 -6.67 22.47
CA HIS A 89 12.02 -7.93 22.96
C HIS A 89 10.62 -8.12 22.38
N ARG A 90 10.30 -9.35 21.99
CA ARG A 90 8.99 -9.78 21.47
C ARG A 90 8.63 -11.16 21.99
N TRP A 91 7.33 -11.44 22.13
CA TRP A 91 6.86 -12.79 22.36
C TRP A 91 6.94 -13.61 21.07
N ASN A 92 7.60 -14.76 21.11
CA ASN A 92 7.55 -15.73 20.03
C ASN A 92 6.47 -16.77 20.37
N TYR A 93 5.44 -16.84 19.53
CA TYR A 93 4.30 -17.75 19.73
C TYR A 93 4.64 -19.21 19.43
N GLU A 94 5.59 -19.50 18.55
CA GLU A 94 6.03 -20.86 18.21
C GLU A 94 6.90 -21.46 19.32
N LEU A 95 7.78 -20.66 19.90
CA LEU A 95 8.70 -21.08 20.96
C LEU A 95 8.16 -20.84 22.38
N GLU A 96 6.96 -20.28 22.48
CA GLU A 96 6.29 -19.85 23.72
C GLU A 96 7.21 -19.12 24.71
N LYS A 97 8.09 -18.24 24.20
CA LYS A 97 9.06 -17.51 25.03
C LYS A 97 9.38 -16.13 24.48
N SER A 98 9.91 -15.28 25.35
CA SER A 98 10.48 -13.99 24.94
C SER A 98 11.73 -14.21 24.08
N THR A 99 11.77 -13.55 22.93
CA THR A 99 12.94 -13.46 22.05
C THR A 99 13.36 -12.00 21.94
N TRP A 100 14.59 -11.75 21.52
CA TRP A 100 15.10 -10.39 21.36
C TRP A 100 15.95 -10.25 20.11
N THR A 101 16.02 -9.02 19.61
CA THR A 101 16.87 -8.59 18.50
C THR A 101 17.53 -7.28 18.87
N THR A 102 18.73 -7.03 18.34
CA THR A 102 19.36 -5.72 18.44
C THR A 102 19.24 -4.98 17.12
N GLN A 103 19.00 -3.67 17.21
CA GLN A 103 18.96 -2.75 16.09
C GLN A 103 19.99 -1.66 16.37
N SER A 104 21.02 -1.56 15.55
CA SER A 104 22.02 -0.49 15.67
C SER A 104 21.30 0.86 15.59
N SER A 105 21.61 1.75 16.54
CA SER A 105 21.04 3.08 16.55
C SER A 105 22.03 4.03 15.90
N LYS A 106 22.22 3.88 14.59
CA LYS A 106 22.87 4.92 13.79
C LYS A 106 21.95 6.15 13.79
N ASN A 107 22.30 7.11 14.62
CA ASN A 107 22.00 8.54 14.54
C ASN A 107 20.55 8.99 14.33
N ILE A 108 19.87 9.31 15.44
CA ILE A 108 18.71 10.24 15.44
C ILE A 108 19.16 11.69 15.10
N GLY A 109 20.45 12.01 15.15
CA GLY A 109 21.02 13.25 14.59
C GLY A 109 21.09 13.30 13.06
N LYS A 110 20.93 12.17 12.36
CA LYS A 110 20.86 12.05 10.89
C LYS A 110 19.44 12.14 10.34
N VAL A 111 18.46 12.51 11.16
CA VAL A 111 17.06 12.80 10.75
C VAL A 111 17.00 13.94 9.72
N LEU A 112 18.05 14.76 9.61
CA LEU A 112 18.16 15.83 8.62
C LEU A 112 19.08 15.54 7.43
N GLU A 113 19.88 14.46 7.47
CA GLU A 113 20.86 14.17 6.41
C GLU A 113 20.45 12.97 5.53
N HIS A 114 19.39 12.24 5.90
CA HIS A 114 18.89 11.07 5.17
C HIS A 114 17.37 11.11 5.02
N LEU A 115 16.89 11.87 4.04
CA LEU A 115 15.71 11.52 3.23
C LEU A 115 16.05 10.26 2.38
N LYS A 116 16.58 9.19 2.99
CA LYS A 116 16.89 7.91 2.35
C LYS A 116 16.09 6.82 3.06
N LEU A 117 14.99 6.37 2.45
CA LEU A 117 14.24 5.19 2.91
C LEU A 117 14.15 4.14 1.80
N GLY A 118 15.24 3.39 1.65
CA GLY A 118 15.16 1.93 1.63
C GLY A 118 15.33 1.24 0.29
N LEU A 119 16.56 0.83 -0.01
CA LEU A 119 17.01 -0.46 -0.54
C LEU A 119 18.45 -0.63 0.00
N ASP A 120 19.02 -1.84 -0.03
CA ASP A 120 20.43 -2.05 0.38
C ASP A 120 21.34 -1.05 -0.34
N ASP A 121 22.15 -0.33 0.44
CA ASP A 121 23.01 0.81 0.01
C ASP A 121 23.99 0.44 -1.12
N GLU A 122 24.16 -0.85 -1.43
CA GLU A 122 25.04 -1.32 -2.51
C GLU A 122 24.43 -1.18 -3.92
N THR A 123 23.10 -1.01 -4.07
CA THR A 123 22.44 -1.16 -5.40
C THR A 123 21.70 0.07 -5.92
N THR A 124 21.58 1.18 -5.18
CA THR A 124 20.92 2.40 -5.69
C THR A 124 21.91 3.51 -6.02
N PRO A 125 22.00 3.99 -7.28
CA PRO A 125 23.01 4.97 -7.68
C PRO A 125 22.85 6.28 -6.91
N ASP A 126 23.96 6.92 -6.52
CA ASP A 126 23.95 8.20 -5.81
C ASP A 126 23.88 9.42 -6.75
N SER A 127 24.15 9.23 -8.03
CA SER A 127 23.94 10.20 -9.11
C SER A 127 23.52 9.46 -10.38
N LEU A 128 22.74 10.11 -11.24
CA LEU A 128 22.37 9.58 -12.55
C LEU A 128 23.03 10.38 -13.67
N THR A 129 23.07 9.77 -14.85
CA THR A 129 23.40 10.41 -16.11
C THR A 129 22.26 10.18 -17.10
N HIS A 130 22.23 10.97 -18.18
CA HIS A 130 21.28 10.76 -19.28
C HIS A 130 21.32 9.33 -19.89
N LYS A 131 22.36 8.54 -19.62
CA LYS A 131 22.48 7.15 -20.09
C LYS A 131 21.67 6.18 -19.24
N ASP A 132 21.42 6.52 -17.97
CA ASP A 132 20.78 5.65 -16.99
C ASP A 132 19.25 5.70 -17.06
N ILE A 133 18.71 6.73 -17.71
CA ILE A 133 17.26 6.95 -17.87
C ILE A 133 16.76 6.55 -19.26
N GLY A 134 15.52 6.06 -19.32
CA GLY A 134 14.79 5.76 -20.55
C GLY A 134 14.11 6.99 -21.17
N VAL A 135 13.20 6.75 -22.11
CA VAL A 135 12.33 7.78 -22.69
C VAL A 135 11.37 8.29 -21.60
N PRO A 136 11.02 9.59 -21.55
CA PRO A 136 10.05 10.10 -20.60
C PRO A 136 8.71 9.40 -20.77
N ILE A 137 8.14 8.94 -19.66
CA ILE A 137 6.84 8.23 -19.63
C ILE A 137 5.67 9.14 -19.26
N GLY A 138 5.96 10.35 -18.82
CA GLY A 138 4.96 11.35 -18.48
C GLY A 138 5.62 12.69 -18.16
N ARG A 139 4.96 13.78 -18.54
CA ARG A 139 5.39 15.15 -18.22
C ARG A 139 4.24 15.90 -17.58
N GLY A 140 4.42 16.25 -16.31
CA GLY A 140 3.55 17.16 -15.58
C GLY A 140 4.01 18.61 -15.69
N SER A 141 3.34 19.50 -14.97
CA SER A 141 3.73 20.91 -14.88
C SER A 141 5.00 21.14 -14.06
N MET A 142 5.31 20.23 -13.11
CA MET A 142 6.45 20.36 -12.20
C MET A 142 7.53 19.32 -12.44
N LYS A 143 7.16 18.13 -12.93
CA LYS A 143 8.07 16.99 -13.03
C LYS A 143 7.93 16.24 -14.34
N THR A 144 9.04 15.68 -14.82
CA THR A 144 9.07 14.70 -15.89
C THR A 144 9.50 13.35 -15.32
N ALA A 145 8.73 12.31 -15.61
CA ALA A 145 8.95 10.96 -15.11
C ALA A 145 9.75 10.13 -16.11
N TYR A 146 10.83 9.52 -15.64
CA TYR A 146 11.70 8.63 -16.40
C TYR A 146 11.82 7.28 -15.71
N ILE A 147 11.82 6.19 -16.49
CA ILE A 147 12.17 4.85 -16.00
C ILE A 147 13.70 4.72 -15.98
N LEU A 148 14.26 4.15 -14.92
CA LEU A 148 15.68 3.78 -14.90
C LEU A 148 15.90 2.49 -15.69
N LYS A 149 16.92 2.46 -16.56
CA LYS A 149 17.18 1.30 -17.44
C LYS A 149 17.55 0.04 -16.66
N ASP A 150 18.44 0.19 -15.68
CA ASP A 150 18.94 -0.94 -14.88
C ASP A 150 18.04 -1.24 -13.67
N HIS A 151 17.09 -0.34 -13.37
CA HIS A 151 16.12 -0.48 -12.29
C HIS A 151 14.70 -0.13 -12.77
N PRO A 152 14.07 -0.98 -13.59
CA PRO A 152 12.78 -0.67 -14.21
C PRO A 152 11.61 -0.54 -13.22
N ASP A 153 11.80 -0.96 -11.97
CA ASP A 153 10.87 -0.79 -10.84
C ASP A 153 10.93 0.59 -10.20
N LEU A 154 11.82 1.46 -10.66
CA LEU A 154 12.01 2.81 -10.13
C LEU A 154 11.70 3.88 -11.17
N LEU A 155 11.21 5.01 -10.69
CA LEU A 155 11.05 6.24 -11.47
C LEU A 155 11.94 7.34 -10.92
N PHE A 156 12.66 7.99 -11.82
CA PHE A 156 13.24 9.30 -11.57
C PHE A 156 12.23 10.37 -11.99
N LEU A 157 11.73 11.14 -11.03
CA LEU A 157 10.88 12.29 -11.26
C LEU A 157 11.77 13.54 -11.26
N GLN A 158 12.24 13.93 -12.44
CA GLN A 158 13.06 15.12 -12.65
C GLN A 158 12.20 16.38 -12.48
N LEU A 159 12.67 17.37 -11.71
CA LEU A 159 12.06 18.70 -11.66
C LEU A 159 12.20 19.40 -13.02
N ASP A 160 11.20 20.18 -13.42
CA ASP A 160 11.33 21.02 -14.61
C ASP A 160 12.39 22.11 -14.36
N GLU A 161 13.35 22.25 -15.28
CA GLU A 161 14.49 23.17 -15.20
C GLU A 161 14.07 24.63 -14.91
N ARG A 162 12.89 25.03 -15.40
CA ARG A 162 12.34 26.39 -15.17
C ARG A 162 11.95 26.65 -13.72
N LEU A 163 11.89 25.59 -12.92
CA LEU A 163 11.46 25.59 -11.54
C LEU A 163 12.62 25.25 -10.61
N GLU A 164 13.88 25.25 -11.03
CA GLU A 164 15.04 25.02 -10.15
C GLU A 164 15.37 26.25 -9.27
N ASP A 165 14.36 26.84 -8.66
CA ASP A 165 14.47 27.94 -7.70
C ASP A 165 14.24 27.44 -6.25
N PRO A 166 14.63 28.21 -5.23
CA PRO A 166 14.48 27.81 -3.82
C PRO A 166 13.04 27.46 -3.40
N SER A 167 12.03 28.00 -4.09
CA SER A 167 10.62 27.76 -3.79
C SER A 167 10.17 26.36 -4.22
N SER A 168 10.72 25.83 -5.31
CA SER A 168 10.41 24.47 -5.78
C SER A 168 11.07 23.40 -4.94
N PHE A 169 12.29 23.63 -4.46
CA PHE A 169 12.92 22.75 -3.47
C PHE A 169 12.12 22.68 -2.18
N ARG A 170 11.56 23.81 -1.72
CA ARG A 170 10.66 23.84 -0.58
C ARG A 170 9.37 23.04 -0.84
N THR A 171 8.80 23.17 -2.03
CA THR A 171 7.61 22.41 -2.44
C THR A 171 7.90 20.91 -2.43
N LEU A 172 9.03 20.49 -3.00
CA LEU A 172 9.45 19.09 -3.03
C LEU A 172 9.69 18.54 -1.62
N LYS A 173 10.35 19.30 -0.75
CA LYS A 173 10.54 18.91 0.65
C LYS A 173 9.20 18.71 1.35
N ASN A 174 8.25 19.63 1.15
CA ASN A 174 6.92 19.53 1.74
C ASN A 174 6.14 18.34 1.19
N GLU A 175 6.23 18.06 -0.10
CA GLU A 175 5.63 16.89 -0.75
C GLU A 175 6.13 15.59 -0.09
N ILE A 176 7.44 15.48 0.14
CA ILE A 176 8.03 14.30 0.79
C ILE A 176 7.57 14.17 2.25
N GLU A 177 7.49 15.27 3.00
CA GLU A 177 6.95 15.28 4.36
C GLU A 177 5.50 14.77 4.39
N TRP A 178 4.66 15.18 3.44
CA TRP A 178 3.29 14.69 3.31
C TRP A 178 3.20 13.23 2.89
N ILE A 179 4.02 12.79 1.94
CA ILE A 179 4.10 11.38 1.53
C ILE A 179 4.43 10.50 2.74
N ASN A 180 5.41 10.91 3.55
CA ASN A 180 5.76 10.21 4.77
C ASN A 180 4.59 10.22 5.77
N LYS A 181 3.94 11.37 5.95
CA LYS A 181 2.80 11.47 6.85
C LYS A 181 1.63 10.59 6.42
N PHE A 182 1.33 10.55 5.13
CA PHE A 182 0.31 9.66 4.57
C PHE A 182 0.61 8.20 4.90
N ARG A 183 1.86 7.76 4.72
CA ARG A 183 2.26 6.39 5.07
C ARG A 183 2.12 6.10 6.57
N GLU A 184 2.50 7.02 7.44
CA GLU A 184 2.27 6.90 8.90
C GLU A 184 0.79 6.73 9.23
N MET A 185 -0.09 7.44 8.52
CA MET A 185 -1.53 7.38 8.70
C MET A 185 -2.16 6.13 8.06
N GLY A 186 -1.39 5.33 7.31
CA GLY A 186 -1.88 4.17 6.56
C GLY A 186 -2.53 4.52 5.21
N ILE A 187 -2.27 5.72 4.68
CA ILE A 187 -2.61 6.10 3.31
C ILE A 187 -1.48 5.62 2.40
N LYS A 188 -1.83 4.89 1.34
CA LYS A 188 -0.87 4.36 0.37
C LYS A 188 -0.35 5.47 -0.54
N THR A 189 0.95 5.45 -0.77
CA THR A 189 1.68 6.31 -1.71
C THR A 189 2.76 5.45 -2.36
N PRO A 190 3.28 5.80 -3.56
CA PRO A 190 4.50 5.17 -4.06
C PRO A 190 5.63 5.41 -3.05
N LYS A 191 6.45 4.39 -2.81
CA LYS A 191 7.57 4.53 -1.88
C LYS A 191 8.57 5.57 -2.41
N TYR A 192 8.75 6.65 -1.65
CA TYR A 192 9.85 7.57 -1.85
C TYR A 192 11.16 6.94 -1.36
N PHE A 193 12.21 6.99 -2.20
CA PHE A 193 13.53 6.45 -1.87
C PHE A 193 14.49 7.55 -1.42
N LYS A 194 14.85 8.46 -2.35
CA LYS A 194 15.79 9.56 -2.10
C LYS A 194 15.67 10.68 -3.14
N THR A 195 16.16 11.86 -2.80
CA THR A 195 16.49 12.92 -3.75
C THR A 195 17.80 12.57 -4.43
N ILE A 196 17.90 12.85 -5.73
CA ILE A 196 19.09 12.57 -6.53
C ILE A 196 19.26 13.68 -7.58
N SER A 197 20.48 13.87 -8.04
CA SER A 197 20.75 14.69 -9.21
C SER A 197 21.18 13.84 -10.40
N MET A 198 20.88 14.36 -11.59
CA MET A 198 21.21 13.74 -12.87
C MET A 198 21.95 14.74 -13.74
N PHE A 199 23.09 14.34 -14.32
CA PHE A 199 23.75 15.14 -15.33
C PHE A 199 23.17 14.87 -16.73
N GLY A 200 22.63 15.93 -17.34
CA GLY A 200 22.12 15.98 -18.70
C GLY A 200 23.22 15.79 -19.77
N LYS A 201 22.80 15.70 -21.04
CA LYS A 201 23.75 15.60 -22.18
C LYS A 201 24.57 16.86 -22.39
N ASP A 202 24.02 17.99 -21.98
CA ASP A 202 24.61 19.31 -21.95
C ASP A 202 25.46 19.56 -20.70
N ASN A 203 25.65 18.52 -19.87
CA ASN A 203 26.38 18.58 -18.62
C ASN A 203 25.73 19.48 -17.56
N GLN A 204 24.45 19.83 -17.72
CA GLN A 204 23.66 20.50 -16.69
C GLN A 204 23.21 19.50 -15.63
N GLU A 205 23.21 19.94 -14.37
CA GLU A 205 22.69 19.16 -13.26
C GLU A 205 21.19 19.38 -13.16
N HIS A 206 20.42 18.29 -13.15
CA HIS A 206 18.98 18.31 -12.94
C HIS A 206 18.62 17.61 -11.65
N HIS A 207 17.78 18.25 -10.84
CA HIS A 207 17.37 17.68 -9.56
C HIS A 207 16.06 16.89 -9.68
N GLY A 208 15.90 15.86 -8.85
CA GLY A 208 14.66 15.12 -8.81
C GLY A 208 14.59 14.12 -7.66
N ILE A 209 13.56 13.27 -7.72
CA ILE A 209 13.30 12.24 -6.71
C ILE A 209 13.21 10.86 -7.33
N LEU A 210 13.73 9.88 -6.59
CA LEU A 210 13.61 8.48 -6.92
C LEU A 210 12.43 7.90 -6.14
N VAL A 211 11.45 7.35 -6.86
CA VAL A 211 10.23 6.76 -6.29
C VAL A 211 9.95 5.39 -6.88
N GLU A 212 9.11 4.62 -6.18
CA GLU A 212 8.61 3.34 -6.65
C GLU A 212 7.76 3.53 -7.89
N ARG A 213 8.02 2.71 -8.90
CA ARG A 213 7.16 2.62 -10.06
C ARG A 213 5.97 1.72 -9.75
N ILE A 214 4.78 2.30 -9.73
CA ILE A 214 3.55 1.49 -9.74
C ILE A 214 3.28 1.01 -11.16
N HIS A 215 3.68 -0.23 -11.44
CA HIS A 215 3.58 -0.80 -12.79
C HIS A 215 2.15 -0.81 -13.33
N SER A 216 2.03 -0.43 -14.60
CA SER A 216 0.77 -0.38 -15.34
C SER A 216 -0.33 0.44 -14.65
N SER A 217 0.02 1.38 -13.77
CA SER A 217 -0.95 2.27 -13.14
C SER A 217 -1.54 3.27 -14.12
N VAL A 218 -2.73 3.77 -13.81
CA VAL A 218 -3.35 4.90 -14.52
C VAL A 218 -3.60 6.04 -13.55
N LEU A 219 -3.42 7.26 -14.01
CA LEU A 219 -3.76 8.45 -13.24
C LEU A 219 -5.28 8.61 -13.17
N VAL A 220 -5.81 8.69 -11.96
CA VAL A 220 -7.21 9.03 -11.67
C VAL A 220 -7.26 10.20 -10.69
N LYS A 221 -8.34 10.98 -10.74
CA LYS A 221 -8.46 12.23 -9.99
C LYS A 221 -9.89 12.43 -9.50
N PRO A 222 -10.14 12.42 -8.19
CA PRO A 222 -11.48 12.61 -7.65
C PRO A 222 -12.16 13.87 -8.20
N GLY A 223 -13.35 13.73 -8.77
CA GLY A 223 -14.13 14.82 -9.36
C GLY A 223 -13.66 15.31 -10.75
N ARG A 224 -12.63 14.70 -11.35
CA ARG A 224 -12.22 15.00 -12.74
C ARG A 224 -12.08 13.75 -13.62
N LEU A 225 -11.41 12.72 -13.12
CA LEU A 225 -11.18 11.47 -13.85
C LEU A 225 -11.79 10.31 -13.04
N SER A 226 -12.74 9.60 -13.63
CA SER A 226 -13.43 8.51 -12.95
C SER A 226 -12.54 7.28 -12.73
N ILE A 227 -12.89 6.48 -11.74
CA ILE A 227 -12.33 5.13 -11.57
C ILE A 227 -12.67 4.26 -12.79
N LEU A 228 -11.72 3.42 -13.21
CA LEU A 228 -11.94 2.53 -14.35
C LEU A 228 -12.66 1.27 -13.91
N LYS A 229 -13.89 1.05 -14.41
CA LYS A 229 -14.73 -0.13 -14.08
C LYS A 229 -13.98 -1.46 -14.11
N GLY A 230 -13.18 -1.70 -15.16
CA GLY A 230 -12.41 -2.94 -15.31
C GLY A 230 -11.21 -3.10 -14.34
N ARG A 231 -10.88 -2.08 -13.56
CA ARG A 231 -9.81 -2.10 -12.54
C ARG A 231 -10.33 -1.94 -11.11
N THR A 232 -11.62 -1.64 -10.95
CA THR A 232 -12.23 -1.49 -9.64
C THR A 232 -12.37 -2.85 -8.97
N THR A 233 -11.71 -3.02 -7.83
CA THR A 233 -11.77 -4.24 -7.01
C THR A 233 -12.19 -3.93 -5.58
N ALA A 234 -12.33 -4.96 -4.74
CA ALA A 234 -12.52 -4.77 -3.30
C ALA A 234 -11.38 -3.95 -2.65
N LYS A 235 -10.15 -4.04 -3.20
CA LYS A 235 -9.01 -3.24 -2.74
C LYS A 235 -9.23 -1.75 -3.03
N THR A 236 -9.79 -1.41 -4.20
CA THR A 236 -10.16 -0.02 -4.54
C THR A 236 -11.14 0.55 -3.53
N LEU A 237 -12.21 -0.19 -3.25
CA LEU A 237 -13.23 0.24 -2.28
C LEU A 237 -12.63 0.40 -0.88
N SER A 238 -11.82 -0.56 -0.43
CA SER A 238 -11.14 -0.50 0.86
C SER A 238 -10.22 0.71 0.98
N ASP A 239 -9.47 1.04 -0.07
CA ASP A 239 -8.57 2.20 -0.08
C ASP A 239 -9.35 3.53 -0.06
N ILE A 240 -10.48 3.63 -0.78
CA ILE A 240 -11.38 4.80 -0.72
C ILE A 240 -11.98 4.97 0.68
N GLN A 241 -12.46 3.88 1.28
CA GLN A 241 -13.04 3.90 2.63
C GLN A 241 -12.00 4.27 3.69
N ASN A 242 -10.77 3.75 3.56
CA ASN A 242 -9.65 4.14 4.42
C ASN A 242 -9.37 5.65 4.27
N LEU A 243 -9.28 6.18 3.05
CA LEU A 243 -9.09 7.63 2.83
C LEU A 243 -10.19 8.48 3.48
N LEU A 244 -11.47 8.11 3.30
CA LEU A 244 -12.60 8.78 3.95
C LEU A 244 -12.47 8.74 5.47
N GLN A 245 -12.15 7.58 6.03
CA GLN A 245 -11.91 7.41 7.46
C GLN A 245 -10.77 8.31 7.96
N LYS A 246 -9.70 8.48 7.18
CA LYS A 246 -8.59 9.39 7.55
C LYS A 246 -9.01 10.85 7.51
N PHE A 247 -9.83 11.27 6.57
CA PHE A 247 -10.41 12.61 6.61
C PHE A 247 -11.26 12.83 7.86
N ASP A 248 -12.03 11.83 8.30
CA ASP A 248 -12.83 11.92 9.52
C ASP A 248 -11.97 11.94 10.80
N GLN A 249 -10.92 11.11 10.86
CA GLN A 249 -9.99 11.01 12.00
C GLN A 249 -9.12 12.25 12.16
N TYR A 250 -8.78 12.93 11.07
CA TYR A 250 -7.85 14.06 11.05
C TYR A 250 -8.54 15.30 10.46
N PRO A 251 -9.20 16.14 11.28
CA PRO A 251 -9.91 17.33 10.81
C PRO A 251 -9.03 18.30 10.00
N ASN A 252 -7.73 18.34 10.32
CA ASN A 252 -6.76 19.19 9.65
C ASN A 252 -6.08 18.53 8.43
N LEU A 253 -6.50 17.33 8.04
CA LEU A 253 -6.00 16.68 6.83
C LEU A 253 -6.58 17.36 5.59
N GLY A 254 -5.72 18.08 4.87
CA GLY A 254 -5.95 18.50 3.50
C GLY A 254 -5.13 17.63 2.54
N ILE A 255 -5.61 17.46 1.31
CA ILE A 255 -4.80 16.93 0.20
C ILE A 255 -4.97 17.91 -0.98
N GLY A 256 -4.02 18.81 -1.11
CA GLY A 256 -3.94 19.74 -2.23
C GLY A 256 -3.64 18.99 -3.52
N ASP A 257 -4.30 19.43 -4.59
CA ASP A 257 -4.22 18.79 -5.91
C ASP A 257 -4.37 17.26 -5.86
N PHE A 258 -5.45 16.77 -5.24
CA PHE A 258 -5.61 15.35 -4.94
C PHE A 258 -5.55 14.47 -6.19
N GLN A 259 -4.42 13.76 -6.37
CA GLN A 259 -4.13 12.86 -7.48
C GLN A 259 -3.82 11.46 -6.97
N VAL A 260 -4.21 10.45 -7.75
CA VAL A 260 -4.09 9.05 -7.33
C VAL A 260 -3.70 8.18 -8.53
N LEU A 261 -2.75 7.29 -8.33
CA LEU A 261 -2.49 6.19 -9.25
C LEU A 261 -3.37 5.01 -8.89
N LEU A 262 -4.17 4.54 -9.86
CA LEU A 262 -4.90 3.29 -9.79
C LEU A 262 -4.01 2.17 -10.33
N GLY A 263 -3.45 1.42 -9.39
CA GLY A 263 -2.62 0.25 -9.64
C GLY A 263 -3.39 -0.87 -10.33
N ARG A 264 -2.62 -1.84 -10.84
CA ARG A 264 -3.17 -2.95 -11.62
C ARG A 264 -4.16 -3.83 -10.86
N ASP A 265 -3.99 -3.93 -9.56
CA ASP A 265 -4.78 -4.75 -8.67
C ASP A 265 -5.95 -4.00 -8.02
N GLY A 266 -6.21 -2.79 -8.51
CA GLY A 266 -7.21 -1.90 -7.98
C GLY A 266 -6.76 -1.11 -6.76
N GLN A 267 -5.51 -1.23 -6.32
CA GLN A 267 -5.00 -0.39 -5.22
C GLN A 267 -4.86 1.07 -5.66
N LEU A 268 -5.14 1.98 -4.73
CA LEU A 268 -5.01 3.41 -4.93
C LEU A 268 -3.77 3.94 -4.22
N TYR A 269 -2.96 4.72 -4.92
CA TYR A 269 -1.74 5.34 -4.37
C TYR A 269 -1.84 6.85 -4.55
N VAL A 270 -1.90 7.61 -3.45
CA VAL A 270 -1.89 9.07 -3.50
C VAL A 270 -0.51 9.54 -3.97
N ILE A 271 -0.49 10.45 -4.93
CA ILE A 271 0.74 11.01 -5.51
C ILE A 271 0.72 12.53 -5.49
N ASP A 272 1.91 13.12 -5.59
CA ASP A 272 2.15 14.56 -5.75
C ASP A 272 1.26 15.47 -4.87
N PRO A 273 1.16 15.24 -3.54
CA PRO A 273 0.33 16.10 -2.70
C PRO A 273 0.84 17.54 -2.68
N LEU A 274 0.05 18.46 -3.25
CA LEU A 274 0.40 19.88 -3.34
C LEU A 274 -0.12 20.67 -2.13
N ASN A 275 0.15 20.17 -0.93
CA ASN A 275 -0.21 20.87 0.29
C ASN A 275 0.68 22.11 0.44
N ILE A 276 0.10 23.24 0.84
CA ILE A 276 0.86 24.50 1.03
C ILE A 276 1.58 24.53 2.39
N HIS A 277 1.09 23.74 3.36
CA HIS A 277 1.57 23.72 4.74
C HIS A 277 2.22 22.40 5.08
N VAL A 278 3.07 22.39 6.10
CA VAL A 278 3.70 21.17 6.63
C VAL A 278 2.67 20.29 7.36
N PRO A 279 2.89 18.97 7.44
CA PRO A 279 1.95 18.05 8.07
C PRO A 279 1.72 18.28 9.57
N SER A 280 2.61 19.00 10.25
CA SER A 280 2.49 19.36 11.66
C SER A 280 1.55 20.55 11.93
N SER A 281 0.99 21.17 10.89
CA SER A 281 0.09 22.32 11.06
C SER A 281 -1.16 21.95 11.85
N GLU A 282 -1.38 22.62 12.99
CA GLU A 282 -2.58 22.44 13.83
C GLU A 282 -3.83 23.11 13.26
N VAL A 283 -3.69 23.93 12.23
CA VAL A 283 -4.79 24.64 11.58
C VAL A 283 -4.78 24.31 10.09
N LEU A 284 -5.95 23.96 9.56
CA LEU A 284 -6.18 23.86 8.12
C LEU A 284 -6.73 25.18 7.58
N PRO A 285 -6.01 25.89 6.70
CA PRO A 285 -6.46 27.19 6.20
C PRO A 285 -7.73 27.10 5.35
N TYR A 286 -8.45 28.22 5.25
CA TYR A 286 -9.77 28.28 4.62
C TYR A 286 -9.81 27.66 3.22
N TYR A 287 -8.87 27.99 2.33
CA TYR A 287 -8.80 27.42 0.98
C TYR A 287 -8.62 25.90 1.01
N SER A 288 -7.75 25.40 1.88
CA SER A 288 -7.54 23.96 2.08
C SER A 288 -8.76 23.25 2.70
N GLN A 289 -9.59 23.95 3.47
CA GLN A 289 -10.87 23.41 3.95
C GLN A 289 -11.88 23.23 2.82
N VAL A 290 -11.91 24.15 1.85
CA VAL A 290 -12.77 24.05 0.66
C VAL A 290 -12.35 22.83 -0.17
N ASP A 291 -11.06 22.67 -0.42
CA ASP A 291 -10.53 21.52 -1.17
C ASP A 291 -10.76 20.21 -0.41
N ARG A 292 -10.57 20.20 0.91
CA ARG A 292 -10.92 19.05 1.77
C ARG A 292 -12.38 18.62 1.59
N LYS A 293 -13.32 19.56 1.65
CA LYS A 293 -14.76 19.27 1.46
C LYS A 293 -15.04 18.67 0.08
N LYS A 294 -14.42 19.21 -0.97
CA LYS A 294 -14.55 18.67 -2.34
C LYS A 294 -13.97 17.27 -2.45
N ASN A 295 -12.77 17.04 -1.90
CA ASN A 295 -12.11 15.74 -1.90
C ASN A 295 -12.98 14.67 -1.22
N ILE A 296 -13.55 14.98 -0.06
CA ILE A 296 -14.44 14.06 0.67
C ILE A 296 -15.68 13.72 -0.17
N LYS A 297 -16.35 14.73 -0.74
CA LYS A 297 -17.52 14.53 -1.61
C LYS A 297 -17.17 13.63 -2.80
N ASN A 298 -16.08 13.93 -3.49
CA ASN A 298 -15.65 13.16 -4.67
C ASN A 298 -15.25 11.72 -4.30
N LEU A 299 -14.67 11.50 -3.12
CA LEU A 299 -14.38 10.15 -2.62
C LEU A 299 -15.64 9.38 -2.25
N GLN A 300 -16.68 10.04 -1.72
CA GLN A 300 -17.98 9.42 -1.47
C GLN A 300 -18.63 8.97 -2.79
N GLU A 301 -18.59 9.81 -3.83
CA GLU A 301 -19.06 9.44 -5.17
C GLU A 301 -18.28 8.24 -5.74
N TRP A 302 -16.96 8.23 -5.59
CA TRP A 302 -16.13 7.07 -5.98
C TRP A 302 -16.45 5.81 -5.18
N ARG A 303 -16.71 5.92 -3.88
CA ARG A 303 -17.12 4.79 -3.04
C ARG A 303 -18.42 4.18 -3.56
N ASP A 304 -19.42 5.02 -3.84
CA ASP A 304 -20.73 4.58 -4.27
C ASP A 304 -20.67 3.98 -5.69
N ALA A 305 -19.90 4.58 -6.59
CA ALA A 305 -19.62 4.02 -7.92
C ALA A 305 -18.88 2.68 -7.82
N SER A 306 -17.88 2.57 -6.93
CA SER A 306 -17.14 1.32 -6.71
C SER A 306 -18.04 0.22 -6.18
N LEU A 307 -18.89 0.54 -5.20
CA LEU A 307 -19.89 -0.38 -4.67
C LEU A 307 -20.86 -0.86 -5.75
N SER A 308 -21.33 0.05 -6.61
CA SER A 308 -22.21 -0.32 -7.72
C SER A 308 -21.54 -1.26 -8.71
N ILE A 309 -20.28 -0.98 -9.09
CA ILE A 309 -19.51 -1.84 -9.99
C ILE A 309 -19.31 -3.23 -9.40
N LEU A 310 -18.95 -3.32 -8.11
CA LEU A 310 -18.72 -4.60 -7.44
C LEU A 310 -20.03 -5.38 -7.26
N LYS A 311 -21.15 -4.70 -6.97
CA LYS A 311 -22.48 -5.33 -6.89
C LYS A 311 -22.89 -5.90 -8.23
N GLU A 312 -22.77 -5.13 -9.31
CA GLU A 312 -23.09 -5.57 -10.67
C GLU A 312 -22.31 -6.85 -11.03
N PHE A 313 -21.00 -6.85 -10.78
CA PHE A 313 -20.15 -8.03 -11.03
C PHE A 313 -20.58 -9.27 -10.20
N ASN A 314 -20.96 -9.08 -8.94
CA ASN A 314 -21.31 -10.18 -8.03
C ASN A 314 -22.77 -10.64 -8.14
N GLN A 315 -23.70 -9.80 -8.59
CA GLN A 315 -25.14 -10.11 -8.71
C GLN A 315 -25.49 -10.84 -10.01
N ASN A 316 -24.61 -10.78 -11.01
CA ASN A 316 -24.72 -11.55 -12.25
C ASN A 316 -24.82 -13.05 -11.93
N LYS A 317 -25.93 -13.68 -12.37
CA LYS A 317 -26.32 -15.05 -12.03
C LYS A 317 -25.84 -16.09 -13.05
N GLY A 318 -25.25 -15.64 -14.15
CA GLY A 318 -24.68 -16.48 -15.19
C GLY A 318 -23.28 -16.99 -14.86
N MET A 319 -22.58 -17.48 -15.88
CA MET A 319 -21.28 -18.10 -15.70
C MET A 319 -20.17 -17.10 -15.51
N HIS A 320 -19.30 -17.40 -14.56
CA HIS A 320 -18.01 -16.76 -14.42
C HIS A 320 -17.00 -17.39 -15.37
N ALA A 321 -16.28 -16.59 -16.15
CA ALA A 321 -15.13 -17.07 -16.90
C ALA A 321 -13.82 -16.45 -16.39
N ILE A 322 -12.78 -17.28 -16.26
CA ILE A 322 -11.41 -16.81 -16.07
C ILE A 322 -10.71 -16.80 -17.42
N PHE A 323 -10.19 -15.64 -17.80
CA PHE A 323 -9.36 -15.45 -18.99
C PHE A 323 -7.90 -15.38 -18.58
N VAL A 324 -7.05 -16.22 -19.15
CA VAL A 324 -5.63 -16.29 -18.83
C VAL A 324 -4.79 -16.33 -20.10
N SER A 325 -3.70 -15.56 -20.14
CA SER A 325 -2.82 -15.60 -21.33
C SER A 325 -2.12 -16.95 -21.42
N LYS A 326 -1.98 -17.49 -22.63
CA LYS A 326 -1.21 -18.71 -22.90
C LYS A 326 0.22 -18.63 -22.34
N GLU A 327 0.89 -17.50 -22.52
CA GLU A 327 2.24 -17.25 -21.97
C GLU A 327 2.32 -17.41 -20.44
N MET A 328 1.25 -17.08 -19.71
CA MET A 328 1.21 -17.24 -18.26
C MET A 328 1.10 -18.72 -17.86
N LEU A 329 0.36 -19.52 -18.64
CA LEU A 329 0.20 -20.96 -18.41
C LEU A 329 1.48 -21.70 -18.79
N ASP A 330 2.07 -21.37 -19.94
CA ASP A 330 3.32 -21.97 -20.42
C ASP A 330 4.48 -21.76 -19.41
N ARG A 331 4.49 -20.60 -18.72
CA ARG A 331 5.49 -20.29 -17.67
C ARG A 331 5.21 -20.93 -16.31
N ASP A 332 3.97 -21.33 -16.03
CA ASP A 332 3.56 -21.86 -14.73
C ASP A 332 2.47 -22.94 -14.89
N PRO A 333 2.87 -24.17 -15.23
CA PRO A 333 1.92 -25.29 -15.39
C PRO A 333 1.18 -25.65 -14.09
N GLU A 334 1.78 -25.40 -12.92
CA GLU A 334 1.11 -25.65 -11.62
C GLU A 334 -0.08 -24.71 -11.40
N PHE A 335 0.00 -23.49 -11.94
CA PHE A 335 -1.12 -22.55 -11.94
C PHE A 335 -2.24 -23.01 -12.87
N GLU A 336 -1.91 -23.56 -14.05
CA GLU A 336 -2.90 -24.17 -14.95
C GLU A 336 -3.65 -25.32 -14.25
N GLU A 337 -2.91 -26.25 -13.64
CA GLU A 337 -3.50 -27.36 -12.89
C GLU A 337 -4.43 -26.85 -11.78
N SER A 338 -4.00 -25.83 -11.03
CA SER A 338 -4.82 -25.23 -9.98
C SER A 338 -6.08 -24.52 -10.50
N LEU A 339 -6.02 -23.88 -11.67
CA LEU A 339 -7.18 -23.27 -12.32
C LEU A 339 -8.20 -24.35 -12.70
N LEU A 340 -7.74 -25.43 -13.33
CA LEU A 340 -8.58 -26.53 -13.78
C LEU A 340 -9.18 -27.31 -12.60
N GLU A 341 -8.41 -27.58 -11.55
CA GLU A 341 -8.91 -28.23 -10.34
C GLU A 341 -10.04 -27.42 -9.69
N LYS A 342 -9.88 -26.08 -9.63
CA LYS A 342 -10.92 -25.17 -9.12
C LYS A 342 -12.16 -25.19 -10.01
N ALA A 343 -11.98 -25.12 -11.31
CA ALA A 343 -13.09 -25.09 -12.26
C ALA A 343 -13.89 -26.41 -12.27
N GLN A 344 -13.23 -27.55 -12.11
CA GLN A 344 -13.89 -28.86 -11.93
C GLN A 344 -14.79 -28.91 -10.68
N LYS A 345 -14.48 -28.13 -9.64
CA LYS A 345 -15.22 -28.08 -8.38
C LYS A 345 -16.31 -26.99 -8.35
N GLN A 346 -16.29 -26.06 -9.30
CA GLN A 346 -17.24 -24.95 -9.40
C GLN A 346 -18.14 -25.12 -10.62
N GLN A 347 -19.45 -25.30 -10.38
CA GLN A 347 -20.42 -25.50 -11.46
C GLN A 347 -20.62 -24.25 -12.33
N ASP A 348 -20.26 -23.07 -11.82
CA ASP A 348 -20.44 -21.77 -12.45
C ASP A 348 -19.14 -21.14 -12.99
N LEU A 349 -18.09 -21.95 -13.24
CA LEU A 349 -16.80 -21.49 -13.72
C LEU A 349 -16.39 -22.07 -15.09
N VAL A 350 -15.99 -21.20 -16.00
CA VAL A 350 -15.35 -21.51 -17.30
C VAL A 350 -13.90 -21.02 -17.25
N VAL A 351 -12.97 -21.75 -17.85
CA VAL A 351 -11.57 -21.31 -17.99
C VAL A 351 -11.22 -21.22 -19.47
N MET A 352 -10.76 -20.04 -19.89
CA MET A 352 -10.37 -19.75 -21.27
C MET A 352 -8.96 -19.20 -21.30
N SER A 353 -8.18 -19.67 -22.26
CA SER A 353 -6.87 -19.11 -22.58
C SER A 353 -6.94 -18.22 -23.82
N TYR A 354 -6.02 -17.26 -23.93
CA TYR A 354 -5.82 -16.48 -25.15
C TYR A 354 -4.33 -16.33 -25.48
N ASP A 355 -3.99 -16.31 -26.76
CA ASP A 355 -2.61 -16.05 -27.21
C ASP A 355 -2.38 -14.58 -27.60
N SER A 356 -1.16 -14.26 -28.05
CA SER A 356 -0.77 -12.92 -28.47
C SER A 356 -1.51 -12.40 -29.69
N GLU A 357 -2.08 -13.29 -30.50
CA GLU A 357 -2.90 -12.95 -31.68
C GLU A 357 -4.37 -12.71 -31.31
N GLY A 358 -4.73 -12.98 -30.06
CA GLY A 358 -6.10 -12.86 -29.54
C GLY A 358 -6.97 -14.07 -29.85
N THR A 359 -6.37 -15.19 -30.26
CA THR A 359 -7.09 -16.46 -30.44
C THR A 359 -7.42 -17.04 -29.08
N THR A 360 -8.70 -17.34 -28.83
CA THR A 360 -9.16 -17.91 -27.57
C THR A 360 -9.32 -19.44 -27.66
N LYS A 361 -8.99 -20.14 -26.58
CA LYS A 361 -9.18 -21.59 -26.43
C LYS A 361 -9.82 -21.90 -25.07
N VAL A 362 -10.93 -22.63 -25.09
CA VAL A 362 -11.56 -23.15 -23.87
C VAL A 362 -10.67 -24.25 -23.28
N LEU A 363 -10.28 -24.08 -22.02
CA LEU A 363 -9.52 -25.08 -21.26
C LEU A 363 -10.44 -25.93 -20.38
N TYR A 364 -11.51 -25.32 -19.87
CA TYR A 364 -12.56 -26.01 -19.13
C TYR A 364 -13.90 -25.31 -19.34
N GLU A 365 -14.95 -26.10 -19.55
CA GLU A 365 -16.33 -25.65 -19.54
C GLU A 365 -17.22 -26.67 -18.79
N PRO A 366 -18.25 -26.22 -18.06
CA PRO A 366 -19.20 -27.13 -17.44
C PRO A 366 -20.15 -27.75 -18.48
N LYS A 367 -20.74 -28.89 -18.12
CA LYS A 367 -21.58 -29.71 -19.02
C LYS A 367 -22.95 -29.10 -19.36
N ALA A 368 -23.40 -28.06 -18.65
CA ALA A 368 -24.70 -27.44 -18.86
C ALA A 368 -24.67 -26.46 -20.05
N ASN A 369 -25.82 -26.11 -20.64
CA ASN A 369 -25.87 -24.95 -21.53
C ASN A 369 -25.68 -23.69 -20.69
N TYR A 370 -24.85 -22.77 -21.15
CA TYR A 370 -24.41 -21.67 -20.32
C TYR A 370 -24.11 -20.39 -21.11
N GLU A 371 -24.28 -19.26 -20.43
CA GLU A 371 -23.93 -17.94 -20.93
C GLU A 371 -22.95 -17.30 -19.93
N ILE A 372 -21.84 -16.77 -20.46
CA ILE A 372 -20.80 -16.06 -19.71
C ILE A 372 -21.22 -14.60 -19.62
N ASP A 373 -21.57 -14.15 -18.42
CA ASP A 373 -21.98 -12.77 -18.14
C ASP A 373 -20.91 -11.99 -17.34
N ARG A 374 -19.86 -12.68 -16.88
CA ARG A 374 -18.77 -12.06 -16.11
C ARG A 374 -17.42 -12.70 -16.41
N ILE A 375 -16.41 -11.86 -16.61
CA ILE A 375 -15.05 -12.29 -16.95
C ILE A 375 -14.03 -11.72 -15.95
N GLU A 376 -13.18 -12.58 -15.39
CA GLU A 376 -11.93 -12.20 -14.72
C GLU A 376 -10.74 -12.44 -15.63
N ALA A 377 -10.10 -11.35 -16.08
CA ALA A 377 -8.85 -11.41 -16.82
C ALA A 377 -7.67 -11.50 -15.84
N MET A 378 -6.98 -12.63 -15.84
CA MET A 378 -5.79 -12.87 -15.02
C MET A 378 -4.60 -12.07 -15.54
N ILE A 379 -3.99 -11.32 -14.63
CA ILE A 379 -2.80 -10.50 -14.88
C ILE A 379 -1.68 -10.89 -13.92
N ASP A 380 -0.45 -10.95 -14.43
CA ASP A 380 0.76 -11.15 -13.65
C ASP A 380 1.74 -9.99 -13.85
N GLN A 381 3.00 -10.19 -13.48
CA GLN A 381 4.04 -9.17 -13.59
C GLN A 381 4.39 -8.78 -15.03
N ASN A 382 4.21 -9.72 -15.95
CA ASN A 382 4.70 -9.64 -17.33
C ASN A 382 3.58 -9.30 -18.32
N ASN A 383 2.32 -9.48 -17.92
CA ASN A 383 1.18 -9.26 -18.80
C ASN A 383 0.75 -7.79 -18.87
N HIS A 384 0.37 -7.37 -20.08
CA HIS A 384 -0.31 -6.10 -20.31
C HIS A 384 -1.79 -6.17 -19.90
N PHE A 385 -2.34 -5.00 -19.55
CA PHE A 385 -3.77 -4.86 -19.31
C PHE A 385 -4.59 -5.13 -20.57
N ILE A 386 -5.68 -5.88 -20.40
CA ILE A 386 -6.66 -6.03 -21.46
C ILE A 386 -7.61 -4.82 -21.39
N SER A 387 -7.51 -3.94 -22.36
CA SER A 387 -8.46 -2.84 -22.53
C SER A 387 -9.86 -3.37 -22.86
N LYS A 388 -10.90 -2.56 -22.69
CA LYS A 388 -12.27 -2.92 -23.12
C LYS A 388 -12.32 -3.30 -24.60
N VAL A 389 -11.54 -2.61 -25.44
CA VAL A 389 -11.47 -2.88 -26.88
C VAL A 389 -10.84 -4.26 -27.14
N GLN A 390 -9.74 -4.58 -26.46
CA GLN A 390 -9.11 -5.89 -26.57
C GLN A 390 -10.02 -7.00 -26.03
N MET A 391 -10.70 -6.78 -24.90
CA MET A 391 -11.65 -7.76 -24.37
C MET A 391 -12.79 -8.01 -25.36
N ASN A 392 -13.37 -6.95 -25.94
CA ASN A 392 -14.40 -7.09 -26.97
C ASN A 392 -13.88 -7.86 -28.19
N TYR A 393 -12.62 -7.67 -28.58
CA TYR A 393 -12.01 -8.43 -29.67
C TYR A 393 -11.85 -9.92 -29.31
N LEU A 394 -11.39 -10.23 -28.09
CA LEU A 394 -11.20 -11.61 -27.61
C LEU A 394 -12.50 -12.43 -27.58
N ILE A 395 -13.63 -11.77 -27.30
CA ILE A 395 -14.93 -12.45 -27.13
C ILE A 395 -15.81 -12.38 -28.38
N ARG A 396 -15.45 -11.60 -29.41
CA ARG A 396 -16.34 -11.25 -30.52
C ARG A 396 -16.96 -12.46 -31.24
N ASP A 397 -16.19 -13.55 -31.32
CA ASP A 397 -16.55 -14.78 -32.04
C ASP A 397 -17.04 -15.88 -31.09
N ASN A 398 -17.22 -15.59 -29.79
CA ASN A 398 -17.71 -16.54 -28.81
C ASN A 398 -19.21 -16.34 -28.55
N PRO A 399 -20.10 -17.17 -29.13
CA PRO A 399 -21.55 -17.01 -29.00
C PRO A 399 -22.07 -17.29 -27.58
N LYS A 400 -21.24 -17.86 -26.70
CA LYS A 400 -21.61 -18.11 -25.30
C LYS A 400 -21.34 -16.91 -24.39
N VAL A 401 -20.77 -15.80 -24.89
CA VAL A 401 -20.53 -14.60 -24.10
C VAL A 401 -21.69 -13.62 -24.28
N SER A 402 -22.27 -13.18 -23.16
CA SER A 402 -23.40 -12.26 -23.15
C SER A 402 -23.03 -10.89 -23.72
N SER A 403 -23.99 -10.22 -24.37
CA SER A 403 -23.81 -8.84 -24.83
C SER A 403 -23.62 -7.85 -23.69
N ASP A 404 -24.17 -8.17 -22.51
CA ASP A 404 -24.09 -7.34 -21.31
C ASP A 404 -22.96 -7.77 -20.36
N MET A 405 -22.00 -8.56 -20.86
CA MET A 405 -20.90 -9.08 -20.07
C MET A 405 -20.08 -7.97 -19.41
N VAL A 406 -19.79 -8.16 -18.13
CA VAL A 406 -18.88 -7.30 -17.36
C VAL A 406 -17.55 -8.00 -17.13
N PHE A 407 -16.45 -7.28 -17.27
CA PHE A 407 -15.13 -7.83 -16.98
C PHE A 407 -14.34 -6.99 -15.99
N ARG A 408 -13.50 -7.67 -15.23
CA ARG A 408 -12.50 -7.07 -14.34
C ARG A 408 -11.17 -7.80 -14.46
N HIS A 409 -10.11 -7.17 -13.96
CA HIS A 409 -8.81 -7.82 -13.84
C HIS A 409 -8.63 -8.44 -12.46
N ALA A 410 -7.96 -9.58 -12.41
CA ALA A 410 -7.58 -10.27 -11.18
C ALA A 410 -6.08 -10.59 -11.22
N LEU A 411 -5.37 -10.38 -10.12
CA LEU A 411 -3.97 -10.75 -10.07
C LEU A 411 -3.81 -12.26 -9.90
N LYS A 412 -2.89 -12.85 -10.67
CA LYS A 412 -2.44 -14.23 -10.46
C LYS A 412 -2.05 -14.51 -9.00
N LYS A 413 -1.31 -13.59 -8.37
CA LYS A 413 -0.87 -13.76 -6.96
C LYS A 413 -2.03 -13.74 -5.95
N ASP A 414 -3.17 -13.15 -6.30
CA ASP A 414 -4.36 -13.14 -5.45
C ASP A 414 -5.23 -14.39 -5.71
N PHE A 415 -4.92 -15.19 -6.72
CA PHE A 415 -5.56 -16.47 -6.97
C PHE A 415 -5.10 -17.48 -5.91
N SER A 416 -5.93 -17.67 -4.89
CA SER A 416 -5.70 -18.72 -3.89
C SER A 416 -6.26 -20.06 -4.36
N LYS A 417 -5.52 -21.15 -4.09
CA LYS A 417 -5.98 -22.52 -4.39
C LYS A 417 -7.30 -22.84 -3.68
N TYR A 418 -7.62 -22.20 -2.55
CA TYR A 418 -8.88 -22.37 -1.82
C TYR A 418 -9.26 -21.14 -0.98
N ARG A 419 -10.43 -20.57 -1.24
CA ARG A 419 -11.42 -20.09 -0.24
C ARG A 419 -12.76 -19.86 -0.97
N SER A 420 -13.60 -20.89 -0.99
CA SER A 420 -15.03 -20.69 -1.14
C SER A 420 -15.52 -20.02 0.14
N ASN A 421 -15.67 -18.70 0.13
CA ASN A 421 -16.47 -18.07 1.19
C ASN A 421 -17.92 -18.39 0.87
N ILE A 422 -18.48 -19.39 1.56
CA ILE A 422 -19.93 -19.55 1.64
C ILE A 422 -20.43 -18.41 2.54
N ILE A 423 -21.16 -17.46 1.97
CA ILE A 423 -22.00 -16.54 2.74
C ILE A 423 -23.43 -17.05 2.63
N VAL A 424 -23.91 -17.71 3.70
CA VAL A 424 -25.34 -17.97 3.87
C VAL A 424 -25.90 -16.83 4.70
N GLN A 425 -26.85 -16.08 4.14
CA GLN A 425 -27.62 -15.11 4.90
C GLN A 425 -29.06 -15.62 5.02
N ASN A 426 -29.50 -15.86 6.26
CA ASN A 426 -30.90 -16.06 6.59
C ASN A 426 -31.27 -15.00 7.64
N GLY A 427 -32.15 -14.06 7.29
CA GLY A 427 -32.75 -13.12 8.24
C GLY A 427 -32.69 -11.64 7.82
N ASN A 428 -33.84 -10.99 7.88
CA ASN A 428 -33.99 -9.53 7.87
C ASN A 428 -33.23 -8.90 9.04
N SER A 429 -32.07 -8.28 8.81
CA SER A 429 -31.56 -7.21 9.66
C SER A 429 -30.55 -6.36 8.90
N GLU A 430 -30.70 -5.03 8.99
CA GLU A 430 -29.91 -3.99 8.31
C GLU A 430 -28.43 -3.90 8.75
N ALA A 431 -27.84 -4.97 9.29
CA ALA A 431 -26.52 -4.95 9.94
C ALA A 431 -25.49 -5.93 9.34
N ALA A 432 -25.73 -6.46 8.14
CA ALA A 432 -24.80 -7.42 7.50
C ALA A 432 -23.87 -6.76 6.47
N ILE A 433 -22.94 -5.93 6.92
CA ILE A 433 -21.64 -5.74 6.24
C ILE A 433 -20.55 -5.70 7.30
N LYS A 434 -19.90 -6.84 7.55
CA LYS A 434 -18.50 -6.92 7.97
C LYS A 434 -17.95 -8.34 7.73
N ALA A 435 -16.96 -8.38 6.83
CA ALA A 435 -16.10 -9.48 6.38
C ALA A 435 -16.70 -10.48 5.39
#